data_AF-A0A8T5BBM7-F1
#
_entry.id   AF-A0A8T5BBM7-F1
#
_cell.length_a   1.000
_cell.length_b   1.000
_cell.length_c   1.000
_cell.angle_alpha   90.00
_cell.angle_beta   90.00
_cell.angle_gamma   90.00
#
_symmetry.space_group_name_H-M   'P 1'
#
loop_
_entity.id
_entity.type
_entity.pdbx_description
1 polymer ?
#
loop_
_entity_poly.entity_id
_entity_poly.type
_entity_poly.pdbx_seq_one_letter_code
_entity_poly.pdbx_strand_id
1 'polypeptide(L)' 'MVSKELLDLLNDAIARELQVSIQYMWQHVQWSGVKGFAVQEELKKIAITEMKHAEAI' A
#
# COMPACT_ATOMS: atom_id res chain seq x y z
N MET A 1 -10.38 -1.24 27.56
CA MET A 1 -10.32 -0.21 26.51
C MET A 1 -8.89 -0.14 26.01
N VAL A 2 -8.70 -0.07 24.69
CA VAL A 2 -7.39 0.20 24.09
C VAL A 2 -6.94 1.61 24.51
N SER A 3 -5.64 1.81 24.75
CA SER A 3 -5.11 3.13 25.11
C SER A 3 -5.25 4.08 23.93
N LYS A 4 -5.43 5.37 24.20
CA LYS A 4 -5.48 6.40 23.15
C LYS A 4 -4.21 6.38 22.29
N GLU A 5 -3.05 6.24 22.92
CA GLU A 5 -1.76 6.12 22.24
C GLU A 5 -1.71 4.93 21.27
N LEU A 6 -2.20 3.76 21.68
CA LEU A 6 -2.25 2.61 20.79
C LEU A 6 -3.22 2.84 19.62
N LEU A 7 -4.38 3.46 19.85
CA LEU A 7 -5.32 3.79 18.79
C LEU A 7 -4.73 4.79 17.78
N ASP A 8 -4.00 5.80 18.25
CA ASP A 8 -3.32 6.78 17.40
C ASP A 8 -2.25 6.09 16.53
N LEU A 9 -1.45 5.19 17.11
CA LEU A 9 -0.43 4.42 16.38
C LEU A 9 -1.04 3.49 15.31
N LEU A 10 -2.17 2.85 15.60
CA LEU A 10 -2.87 1.99 14.64
C LEU A 10 -3.43 2.80 13.47
N ASN A 11 -4.04 3.97 13.74
CA ASN A 11 -4.51 4.87 12.69
C ASN A 11 -3.36 5.36 11.79
N ASP A 12 -2.23 5.71 12.40
CA ASP A 12 -1.03 6.11 11.67
C ASP A 12 -0.47 4.97 10.80
N ALA A 13 -0.52 3.73 11.29
CA ALA A 13 -0.10 2.56 10.52
C ALA A 13 -1.03 2.33 9.32
N ILE A 14 -2.35 2.32 9.52
CA ILE A 14 -3.35 2.20 8.44
C ILE A 14 -3.14 3.29 7.39
N ALA A 15 -2.95 4.54 7.81
CA ALA A 15 -2.74 5.66 6.89
C ALA A 15 -1.50 5.46 6.01
N ARG A 16 -0.40 4.95 6.58
CA ARG A 16 0.83 4.64 5.84
C ARG A 16 0.62 3.50 4.84
N GLU A 17 -0.04 2.41 5.25
CA GLU A 17 -0.31 1.29 4.34
C GLU A 17 -1.18 1.72 3.16
N LEU A 18 -2.23 2.51 3.41
CA LEU A 18 -3.08 3.06 2.34
C LEU A 18 -2.31 3.99 1.40
N GLN A 19 -1.43 4.85 1.93
CA GLN A 19 -0.57 5.71 1.12
C GLN A 19 0.32 4.89 0.18
N VAL A 20 0.93 3.82 0.68
CA VAL A 20 1.82 2.95 -0.10
C VAL A 20 1.04 2.16 -1.14
N SER A 21 -0.14 1.63 -0.82
CA SER A 21 -1.03 0.98 -1.80
C SER A 21 -1.40 1.92 -2.95
N ILE A 22 -1.78 3.16 -2.65
CA ILE A 22 -2.12 4.16 -3.67
C ILE A 22 -0.90 4.46 -4.55
N GLN A 23 0.28 4.65 -3.94
CA GLN A 23 1.51 4.91 -4.65
C GLN A 23 1.85 3.79 -5.64
N TYR A 24 1.84 2.53 -5.21
CA TYR A 24 2.19 1.41 -6.07
C TYR A 24 1.14 1.16 -7.16
N MET A 25 -0.15 1.34 -6.89
CA MET A 25 -1.18 1.29 -7.94
C MET A 25 -0.98 2.40 -8.97
N TRP A 26 -0.64 3.61 -8.53
CA TRP A 26 -0.36 4.71 -9.45
C TRP A 26 0.84 4.42 -10.34
N GLN A 27 1.93 3.90 -9.75
CA GLN A 27 3.11 3.47 -10.50
C GLN A 27 2.77 2.35 -11.48
N HIS A 28 1.98 1.35 -11.07
CA HIS A 28 1.51 0.28 -11.96
C HIS A 28 0.78 0.82 -13.20
N VAL A 29 -0.16 1.76 -13.01
CA VAL A 29 -0.97 2.31 -14.11
C VAL A 29 -0.18 3.28 -15.00
N GLN A 30 0.72 4.07 -14.42
CA GLN A 30 1.52 5.03 -15.18
C GLN A 30 2.74 4.41 -15.88
N TRP A 31 3.19 3.24 -15.46
CA TRP A 31 4.39 2.65 -16.05
C TRP A 31 4.17 2.34 -17.53
N SER A 32 5.12 2.75 -18.36
CA SER A 32 5.14 2.45 -19.79
C SER A 32 6.54 2.05 -20.27
N GLY A 33 6.62 1.44 -21.45
CA GLY A 33 7.87 1.01 -22.08
C GLY A 33 8.31 -0.42 -21.74
N VAL A 34 9.28 -0.94 -22.48
CA VAL A 34 9.70 -2.37 -22.47
C VAL A 34 10.17 -2.84 -21.09
N LYS A 35 10.86 -1.98 -20.32
CA LYS A 35 11.29 -2.30 -18.96
C LYS A 35 10.13 -2.27 -17.95
N GLY A 36 9.08 -1.51 -18.23
CA GLY A 36 7.89 -1.42 -17.39
C GLY A 36 7.04 -2.69 -17.39
N PHE A 37 6.94 -3.34 -18.55
CA PHE A 37 6.22 -4.61 -18.66
C PHE A 37 6.76 -5.71 -17.75
N ALA A 38 8.07 -5.69 -17.43
CA ALA A 38 8.69 -6.68 -16.57
C ALA A 38 8.38 -6.48 -15.07
N VAL A 39 7.88 -5.30 -14.66
CA VAL A 39 7.72 -4.94 -13.23
C VAL A 39 6.35 -4.40 -12.87
N GLN A 40 5.49 -4.05 -13.85
CA GLN A 40 4.20 -3.45 -13.53
C GLN A 40 3.33 -4.39 -12.67
N GLU A 41 3.33 -5.69 -12.93
CA GLU A 41 2.47 -6.64 -12.23
C GLU A 41 2.95 -6.84 -10.78
N GLU A 42 4.25 -6.77 -10.55
CA GLU A 42 4.85 -6.80 -9.22
C GLU A 42 4.38 -5.60 -8.39
N LEU A 43 4.30 -4.40 -8.97
CA LEU A 43 3.80 -3.21 -8.27
C LEU A 43 2.33 -3.37 -7.88
N LYS A 44 1.51 -3.94 -8.77
CA LYS A 44 0.11 -4.27 -8.45
C LYS A 44 0.01 -5.28 -7.32
N LYS A 45 0.84 -6.34 -7.34
CA LYS A 45 0.88 -7.34 -6.26
C LYS A 45 1.26 -6.70 -4.93
N ILE A 46 2.27 -5.84 -4.91
CA ILE A 46 2.69 -5.11 -3.71
C ILE A 46 1.55 -4.23 -3.20
N ALA A 47 0.91 -3.45 -4.07
CA ALA A 47 -0.20 -2.59 -3.68
C ALA A 47 -1.35 -3.35 -3.01
N ILE A 48 -1.72 -4.51 -3.56
CA ILE A 48 -2.76 -5.38 -2.99
C ILE A 48 -2.31 -5.97 -1.64
N THR A 49 -1.04 -6.34 -1.50
CA THR A 49 -0.49 -6.84 -0.23
C THR A 49 -0.56 -5.77 0.85
N GLU A 50 -0.15 -4.53 0.58
CA GLU A 50 -0.22 -3.45 1.58
C GLU A 50 -1.67 -3.11 1.97
N MET A 51 -2.64 -3.24 1.05
CA MET A 51 -4.06 -3.09 1.40
C MET A 51 -4.52 -4.15 2.41
N LYS A 52 -4.00 -5.38 2.29
CA LYS A 52 -4.30 -6.46 3.24
C LYS A 52 -3.61 -6.25 4.59
N HIS A 53 -2.43 -5.64 4.61
CA HIS A 53 -1.80 -5.22 5.85
C HIS A 53 -2.67 -4.15 6.55
N ALA A 54 -3.16 -3.15 5.81
CA ALA A 54 -4.08 -2.15 6.35
C ALA A 54 -5.36 -2.76 6.93
N GLU A 55 -5.94 -3.78 6.28
CA GLU A 55 -7.14 -4.51 6.76
C GLU A 55 -6.87 -5.28 8.06
N ALA A 56 -5.65 -5.78 8.25
CA ALA A 56 -5.28 -6.61 9.39
C ALA A 56 -4.90 -5.82 10.67
N ILE A 57 -4.76 -4.49 10.56
CA ILE A 57 -4.46 -3.57 11.67
C ILE A 57 -5.75 -3.16 12.38
#